data_AF-A0AAP5UX42-F1
#
_entry.id   AF-A0AAP5UX42-F1
#
_cell.length_a   1.000
_cell.length_b   1.000
_cell.length_c   1.000
_cell.angle_alpha   90.00
_cell.angle_beta   90.00
_cell.angle_gamma   90.00
#
_symmetry.space_group_name_H-M   'P 1'
#
loop_
_entity.id
_entity.type
_entity.pdbx_description
1 polymer ?
#
loop_
_entity_poly.entity_id
_entity_poly.type
_entity_poly.pdbx_seq_one_letter_code
_entity_poly.pdbx_strand_id
1 'polypeptide(L)'
;MNTIHVEFSDITLEPQSTRSGARPAMGMPDSWLDALIGAGEVERRDYAAPGVLRSITARFPTRDHRDQFASSVRQVSNLMGTRAVVRSEGVW
;
A
#
# COMPACT_ATOMS: atom_id res chain seq x y z
N MET A 1 4.32 -15.52 -12.06
CA MET A 1 4.37 -14.05 -12.14
C MET A 1 4.51 -13.49 -10.73
N ASN A 2 5.32 -12.44 -10.55
CA ASN A 2 5.60 -11.82 -9.24
C ASN A 2 4.95 -10.43 -9.16
N THR A 3 3.78 -10.29 -9.78
CA THR A 3 3.00 -9.06 -9.79
C THR A 3 2.04 -9.06 -8.62
N ILE A 4 1.90 -7.92 -7.97
CA ILE A 4 0.94 -7.69 -6.90
C ILE A 4 0.16 -6.41 -7.17
N HIS A 5 -1.08 -6.42 -6.69
CA HIS A 5 -1.92 -5.25 -6.57
C HIS A 5 -2.05 -4.89 -5.09
N VAL A 6 -1.87 -3.62 -4.76
CA VAL A 6 -2.04 -3.11 -3.38
C VAL A 6 -3.07 -2.02 -3.39
N GLU A 7 -4.10 -2.16 -2.57
CA GLU A 7 -5.11 -1.13 -2.30
C GLU A 7 -4.87 -0.53 -0.91
N PHE A 8 -4.90 0.81 -0.81
CA PHE A 8 -4.76 1.55 0.43
C PHE A 8 -6.13 2.08 0.85
N SER A 9 -6.65 1.55 1.95
CA SER A 9 -7.95 1.96 2.49
C SER A 9 -7.78 2.75 3.78
N ASP A 10 -8.53 3.83 3.91
CA ASP A 10 -8.59 4.61 5.16
C ASP A 10 -9.30 3.79 6.25
N ILE A 11 -8.61 3.52 7.36
CA ILE A 11 -9.20 2.83 8.53
C ILE A 11 -9.52 3.78 9.67
N THR A 12 -9.29 5.08 9.49
CA THR A 12 -9.67 6.10 10.49
C THR A 12 -11.18 6.32 10.56
N LEU A 13 -11.92 5.88 9.53
CA LEU A 13 -13.38 5.87 9.48
C LEU A 13 -13.98 4.72 10.30
N GLU A 14 -13.19 3.70 10.65
CA GLU A 14 -13.59 2.63 11.56
C GLU A 14 -13.41 3.14 13.01
N PRO A 15 -14.50 3.36 13.79
CA PRO A 15 -14.41 3.99 15.11
C PRO A 15 -13.58 3.17 16.13
N GLN A 16 -13.42 1.88 15.89
CA GLN A 16 -12.75 0.95 16.79
C GLN A 16 -11.23 0.91 16.60
N SER A 17 -10.72 1.37 15.45
CA SER A 17 -9.30 1.39 15.10
C SER A 17 -8.65 2.77 15.24
N THR A 18 -9.41 3.77 15.70
CA THR A 18 -9.04 5.17 15.53
C THR A 18 -8.95 5.91 16.86
N ARG A 19 -7.82 6.57 17.10
CA ARG A 19 -7.65 7.46 18.26
C ARG A 19 -8.48 8.73 18.07
N SER A 20 -9.12 9.21 19.14
CA SER A 20 -9.81 10.52 19.11
C SER A 20 -8.87 11.62 18.59
N GLY A 21 -9.32 12.36 17.57
CA GLY A 21 -8.54 13.41 16.89
C GLY A 21 -7.61 12.93 15.77
N ALA A 22 -7.63 11.65 15.39
CA ALA A 22 -6.91 11.18 14.21
C ALA A 22 -7.46 11.86 12.95
N ARG A 23 -6.55 12.28 12.05
CA ARG A 23 -6.92 12.84 10.75
C ARG A 23 -7.14 11.70 9.76
N PRO A 24 -8.19 11.75 8.94
CA PRO A 24 -8.41 10.73 7.92
C PRO A 24 -7.21 10.53 7.00
N ALA A 25 -6.77 9.29 6.88
CA ALA A 25 -5.63 8.94 6.06
C ALA A 25 -6.14 8.57 4.67
N MET A 26 -6.10 9.52 3.74
CA MET A 26 -6.67 9.37 2.40
C MET A 26 -5.99 8.30 1.52
N GLY A 27 -4.89 7.69 1.97
CA GLY A 27 -4.10 6.73 1.22
C GLY A 27 -2.62 6.79 1.59
N MET A 28 -1.75 6.32 0.71
CA MET A 28 -0.30 6.34 0.90
C MET A 28 0.36 7.43 0.03
N PRO A 29 1.19 8.33 0.59
CA PRO A 29 1.90 9.31 -0.24
C PRO A 29 2.91 8.65 -1.17
N ASP A 30 3.06 9.19 -2.39
CA ASP A 30 3.97 8.64 -3.40
C ASP A 30 5.41 8.48 -2.93
N SER A 31 5.90 9.47 -2.18
CA SER A 31 7.26 9.47 -1.66
C SER A 31 7.54 8.25 -0.76
N TRP A 32 6.52 7.78 -0.03
CA TRP A 32 6.65 6.57 0.78
C TRP A 32 6.69 5.31 -0.08
N LEU A 33 5.97 5.29 -1.21
CA LEU A 33 6.04 4.17 -2.14
C LEU A 33 7.43 4.07 -2.74
N ASP A 34 7.94 5.19 -3.23
CA ASP A 34 9.25 5.24 -3.87
C ASP A 34 10.37 4.83 -2.89
N ALA A 35 10.21 5.15 -1.60
CA ALA A 35 11.13 4.69 -0.56
C ALA A 35 11.02 3.18 -0.25
N LEU A 36 9.85 2.57 -0.45
CA LEU A 36 9.58 1.17 -0.11
C LEU A 36 9.77 0.19 -1.26
N ILE A 37 9.62 0.64 -2.51
CA ILE A 37 9.53 -0.25 -3.68
C ILE A 37 10.79 -1.10 -3.88
N GLY A 38 11.95 -0.59 -3.47
CA GLY A 38 13.22 -1.31 -3.55
C GLY A 38 13.52 -1.78 -4.98
N ALA A 39 13.69 -3.09 -5.16
CA ALA A 39 13.96 -3.72 -6.46
C ALA A 39 12.70 -3.95 -7.32
N GLY A 40 11.53 -3.51 -6.87
CA GLY A 40 10.28 -3.60 -7.62
C GLY A 40 10.13 -2.50 -8.66
N GLU A 41 9.30 -2.76 -9.66
CA GLU A 41 8.87 -1.80 -10.67
C GLU A 41 7.38 -1.52 -10.51
N VAL A 42 6.98 -0.25 -10.46
CA VAL A 42 5.55 0.13 -10.40
C VAL A 42 5.02 0.26 -11.81
N GLU A 43 4.13 -0.65 -12.20
CA GLU A 43 3.50 -0.67 -13.53
C GLU A 43 2.32 0.31 -13.61
N ARG A 44 1.60 0.49 -12.50
CA ARG A 44 0.43 1.36 -12.43
C ARG A 44 0.29 2.01 -11.05
N ARG A 45 -0.15 3.27 -11.05
CA ARG A 45 -0.55 4.04 -9.87
C ARG A 45 -1.95 4.61 -10.10
N ASP A 46 -2.84 4.44 -9.14
CA ASP A 46 -4.12 5.13 -9.10
C ASP A 46 -4.16 6.03 -7.85
N TYR A 47 -4.67 7.24 -8.01
CA TYR A 47 -4.60 8.29 -7.01
C TYR A 47 -5.97 8.60 -6.41
N ALA A 48 -6.03 8.77 -5.09
CA ALA A 48 -7.20 9.30 -4.39
C ALA A 48 -7.22 10.83 -4.40
N ALA A 49 -6.03 11.45 -4.39
CA ALA A 49 -5.80 12.89 -4.47
C ALA A 49 -4.39 13.13 -5.05
N PRO A 50 -4.04 14.37 -5.46
CA PRO A 50 -2.68 14.68 -5.91
C PRO A 50 -1.63 14.24 -4.87
N GLY A 51 -0.71 13.34 -5.28
CA GLY A 51 0.35 12.82 -4.41
C GLY A 51 -0.06 11.74 -3.41
N VAL A 52 -1.33 11.28 -3.44
CA VAL A 52 -1.87 10.27 -2.51
C VAL A 52 -2.41 9.07 -3.29
N LEU A 53 -1.79 7.92 -3.10
CA LEU A 53 -2.11 6.66 -3.75
C LEU A 53 -3.34 6.01 -3.13
N ARG A 54 -4.26 5.62 -4.02
CA ARG A 54 -5.37 4.72 -3.75
C ARG A 54 -4.96 3.27 -3.95
N SER A 55 -4.26 2.98 -5.06
CA SER A 55 -3.80 1.64 -5.38
C SER A 55 -2.59 1.65 -6.28
N ILE A 56 -1.87 0.54 -6.28
CA ILE A 56 -0.74 0.31 -7.18
C ILE A 56 -0.75 -1.10 -7.74
N THR A 57 -0.10 -1.26 -8.89
CA THR A 57 0.33 -2.56 -9.40
C THR A 57 1.85 -2.52 -9.53
N ALA A 58 2.51 -3.49 -8.91
CA ALA A 58 3.96 -3.58 -8.90
C ALA A 58 4.44 -4.99 -9.25
N ARG A 59 5.56 -5.05 -9.97
CA ARG A 59 6.22 -6.28 -10.41
C ARG A 59 7.58 -6.40 -9.76
N PHE A 60 7.90 -7.59 -9.29
CA PHE A 60 9.16 -7.86 -8.58
C PHE A 60 10.00 -8.94 -9.28
N PRO A 61 11.34 -8.89 -9.15
CA PRO A 61 12.23 -9.86 -9.78
C PRO A 61 12.08 -11.26 -9.17
N THR A 62 11.84 -11.37 -7.86
CA THR A 62 11.62 -12.65 -7.18
C THR A 62 10.42 -12.59 -6.22
N ARG A 63 9.95 -13.77 -5.80
CA ARG A 63 8.91 -13.91 -4.77
C ARG A 63 9.36 -13.32 -3.43
N ASP A 64 10.63 -13.46 -3.07
CA ASP A 64 11.12 -12.96 -1.79
C ASP A 64 11.09 -11.43 -1.73
N HIS A 65 11.50 -10.75 -2.81
CA HIS A 65 11.39 -9.28 -2.91
C HIS A 65 9.93 -8.82 -2.81
N ARG A 66 9.02 -9.54 -3.47
CA ARG A 66 7.58 -9.28 -3.41
C ARG A 66 7.02 -9.44 -1.99
N ASP A 67 7.38 -10.54 -1.33
CA ASP A 67 6.86 -10.86 0.01
C ASP A 67 7.45 -9.91 1.07
N GLN A 68 8.71 -9.49 0.91
CA GLN A 68 9.33 -8.44 1.72
C GLN A 68 8.60 -7.10 1.55
N PHE A 69 8.38 -6.65 0.30
CA PHE A 69 7.62 -5.44 0.02
C PHE A 69 6.20 -5.51 0.62
N ALA A 70 5.50 -6.63 0.42
CA ALA A 70 4.14 -6.84 0.93
C ALA A 70 4.08 -6.80 2.47
N SER A 71 5.14 -7.20 3.16
CA SER A 71 5.26 -7.06 4.62
C SER A 71 5.49 -5.61 5.02
N SER A 72 6.48 -4.95 4.41
CA SER A 72 6.85 -3.55 4.71
C SER A 72 5.70 -2.58 4.43
N VAL A 73 5.04 -2.70 3.27
CA VAL A 73 3.93 -1.81 2.89
C VAL A 73 2.75 -1.91 3.86
N ARG A 74 2.46 -3.12 4.38
CA ARG A 74 1.42 -3.31 5.41
C ARG A 74 1.77 -2.62 6.72
N GLN A 75 3.01 -2.79 7.18
CA GLN A 75 3.47 -2.16 8.42
C GLN A 75 3.44 -0.63 8.32
N VAL A 76 3.99 -0.07 7.23
CA VAL A 76 3.99 1.38 7.02
C VAL A 76 2.58 1.92 6.87
N SER A 77 1.70 1.27 6.11
CA SER A 77 0.31 1.69 5.97
C SER A 77 -0.39 1.77 7.32
N ASN A 78 -0.25 0.74 8.16
CA ASN A 78 -0.84 0.73 9.50
C ASN A 78 -0.33 1.89 10.37
N LEU A 79 0.97 2.22 10.30
CA LEU A 79 1.55 3.37 11.01
C LEU A 79 0.96 4.71 10.53
N MET A 80 0.58 4.78 9.25
CA MET A 80 -0.04 5.94 8.64
C MET A 80 -1.56 6.03 8.83
N GLY A 81 -2.18 5.04 9.50
CA GLY A 81 -3.63 4.98 9.66
C GLY A 81 -4.38 4.49 8.43
N THR A 82 -3.70 3.81 7.51
CA THR A 82 -4.32 3.12 6.36
C THR A 82 -4.12 1.61 6.47
N ARG A 83 -4.94 0.84 5.77
CA ARG A 83 -4.77 -0.61 5.63
C ARG A 83 -4.37 -0.92 4.19
N ALA A 84 -3.25 -1.59 4.01
CA ALA A 84 -2.82 -2.12 2.71
C ALA A 84 -3.39 -3.53 2.49
N VAL A 85 -4.26 -3.67 1.50
CA VAL A 85 -4.77 -4.97 1.03
C VAL A 85 -3.93 -5.40 -0.16
N VAL A 86 -3.12 -6.44 0.02
CA VAL A 86 -2.23 -6.97 -1.03
C VAL A 86 -2.88 -8.19 -1.67
N ARG A 87 -3.10 -8.15 -2.99
CA ARG A 87 -3.56 -9.27 -3.81
C ARG A 87 -2.44 -9.66 -4.77
N SER A 88 -2.09 -10.94 -4.83
CA SER A 88 -1.14 -11.48 -5.81
C SER A 88 -1.92 -12.17 -6.92
N GLU A 89 -1.51 -12.00 -8.18
CA GLU A 89 -2.08 -12.80 -9.27
C GLU A 89 -1.90 -14.30 -8.97
N GLY A 90 -3.02 -15.03 -8.92
CA GLY A 90 -3.07 -16.46 -8.62
C GLY A 90 -3.77 -16.84 -7.31
N VAL A 91 -4.23 -15.87 -6.51
CA VAL A 91 -5.10 -16.12 -5.34
C VAL A 91 -6.35 -15.25 -5.51
N TRP A 92 -7.40 -15.84 -6.06
CA TRP A 92 -8.77 -15.30 -6.09
C TRP A 92 -9.57 -15.89 -4.94
#